data_AF-A0A960Y529-F1
#
_entry.id   AF-A0A960Y529-F1
#
_cell.length_a   1.000
_cell.length_b   1.000
_cell.length_c   1.000
_cell.angle_alpha   90.00
_cell.angle_beta   90.00
_cell.angle_gamma   90.00
#
_symmetry.space_group_name_H-M   'P 1'
#
loop_
_entity.id
_entity.type
_entity.pdbx_description
1 polymer ?
#
loop_
_entity_poly.entity_id
_entity_poly.type
_entity_poly.pdbx_seq_one_letter_code
_entity_poly.pdbx_strand_id
1 'polypeptide(L)'
;MWLGRGDLELRNRDGFAIVTLGWLAVGGLGALPFLGTGTIPSVTDAVFESISGFTTTGSTVMTNIEGVGAAHHAVLFWRSLIQWLGGMGIVVLALAVLPLLGVGGMQLF
;
A
#
# COMPACT_ATOMS: atom_id res chain seq x y z
N MET A 1 17.93 -36.69 -0.45
CA MET A 1 16.82 -35.70 -0.42
C MET A 1 17.42 -34.35 -0.80
N TRP A 2 17.60 -34.13 -2.10
CA TRP A 2 18.16 -32.92 -2.70
C TRP A 2 17.00 -32.12 -3.28
N LEU A 3 16.46 -31.16 -2.52
CA LEU A 3 15.58 -30.15 -3.09
C LEU A 3 16.49 -29.08 -3.72
N GLY A 4 16.65 -29.18 -5.03
CA GLY A 4 17.32 -28.16 -5.83
C GLY A 4 16.64 -26.82 -5.62
N ARG A 5 17.33 -25.91 -4.93
CA ARG A 5 17.17 -24.49 -5.18
C ARG A 5 17.70 -24.24 -6.59
N GLY A 6 16.81 -24.27 -7.58
CA GLY A 6 17.11 -23.58 -8.83
C GLY A 6 17.31 -22.12 -8.49
N ASP A 7 18.40 -21.52 -8.96
CA ASP A 7 18.66 -20.10 -8.79
C ASP A 7 17.47 -19.32 -9.34
N LEU A 8 16.62 -18.81 -8.44
CA LEU A 8 15.49 -17.95 -8.79
C LEU A 8 16.07 -16.61 -9.22
N GLU A 9 16.51 -16.55 -10.46
CA GLU A 9 16.97 -15.32 -11.08
C GLU A 9 15.75 -14.42 -11.30
N LEU A 10 15.55 -13.46 -10.39
CA LEU A 10 14.47 -12.48 -10.47
C LEU A 10 14.70 -11.60 -11.71
N ARG A 11 13.85 -11.79 -12.71
CA ARG A 11 13.90 -10.99 -13.93
C ARG A 11 13.01 -9.76 -13.78
N ASN A 12 13.24 -8.72 -14.58
CA ASN A 12 12.50 -7.45 -14.48
C ASN A 12 10.96 -7.64 -14.50
N ARG A 13 10.44 -8.57 -15.32
CA ARG A 13 8.99 -8.87 -15.38
C ARG A 13 8.43 -9.40 -14.06
N ASP A 14 9.22 -10.16 -13.32
CA ASP A 14 8.83 -10.73 -12.03
C ASP A 14 8.80 -9.61 -10.98
N GLY A 15 9.75 -8.67 -11.03
CA GLY A 15 9.74 -7.45 -10.22
C GLY A 15 8.50 -6.57 -10.44
N PHE A 16 8.13 -6.30 -11.69
CA PHE A 16 6.90 -5.55 -12.00
C PHE A 16 5.66 -6.27 -11.48
N ALA A 17 5.55 -7.58 -11.67
CA ALA A 17 4.43 -8.36 -11.17
C ALA A 17 4.33 -8.31 -9.64
N ILE A 18 5.45 -8.46 -8.93
CA ILE A 18 5.50 -8.41 -7.46
C ILE A 18 5.03 -7.05 -6.95
N VAL A 19 5.50 -5.95 -7.55
CA VAL A 19 5.12 -4.61 -7.12
C VAL A 19 3.63 -4.36 -7.38
N THR A 20 3.15 -4.62 -8.60
CA THR A 20 1.74 -4.39 -8.95
C THR A 20 0.79 -5.25 -8.12
N LEU A 21 1.06 -6.55 -8.00
CA LEU A 21 0.22 -7.46 -7.21
C LEU A 21 0.33 -7.16 -5.72
N GLY A 22 1.51 -6.77 -5.24
CA GLY A 22 1.74 -6.33 -3.87
C GLY A 22 0.81 -5.18 -3.51
N TRP A 23 0.85 -4.09 -4.29
CA TRP A 23 0.00 -2.92 -4.05
C TRP A 23 -1.50 -3.22 -4.16
N LEU A 24 -1.91 -4.06 -5.12
CA LEU A 24 -3.31 -4.49 -5.21
C LEU A 24 -3.73 -5.33 -4.00
N ALA A 25 -2.86 -6.22 -3.52
CA ALA A 25 -3.13 -7.05 -2.36
C ALA A 25 -3.23 -6.21 -1.08
N VAL A 26 -2.29 -5.31 -0.78
CA VAL A 26 -2.41 -4.44 0.40
C VAL A 26 -3.60 -3.48 0.28
N GLY A 27 -3.86 -2.92 -0.91
CA GLY A 27 -5.03 -2.08 -1.16
C GLY A 27 -6.35 -2.81 -0.91
N GLY A 28 -6.48 -4.06 -1.38
CA GLY A 28 -7.67 -4.88 -1.15
C GLY A 28 -7.80 -5.38 0.29
N LEU A 29 -6.73 -5.92 0.87
CA LEU A 29 -6.74 -6.44 2.24
C LEU A 29 -6.88 -5.34 3.29
N GLY A 30 -6.39 -4.13 3.00
CA GLY A 30 -6.53 -2.98 3.88
C GLY A 30 -7.96 -2.45 4.02
N ALA A 31 -8.87 -2.91 3.16
CA ALA A 31 -10.30 -2.60 3.28
C ALA A 31 -11.00 -3.42 4.37
N LEU A 32 -10.39 -4.53 4.81
CA LEU A 32 -11.00 -5.46 5.77
C LEU A 32 -11.40 -4.78 7.09
N PRO A 33 -10.59 -3.91 7.72
CA PRO A 33 -11.01 -3.24 8.94
C PRO A 33 -12.23 -2.34 8.73
N PHE A 34 -12.33 -1.64 7.58
CA PHE A 34 -13.48 -0.76 7.28
C PHE A 34 -14.79 -1.55 7.09
N LEU A 35 -14.70 -2.72 6.48
CA LEU A 35 -15.83 -3.63 6.28
C LEU A 35 -16.21 -4.35 7.58
N GLY A 36 -15.22 -4.83 8.34
CA GLY A 36 -15.43 -5.55 9.59
C GLY A 36 -16.03 -4.70 10.71
N THR A 37 -15.73 -3.39 10.72
CA THR A 37 -16.33 -2.45 11.68
C THR A 37 -17.67 -1.88 11.20
N GLY A 38 -18.06 -2.13 9.94
CA GLY A 38 -19.27 -1.55 9.34
C GLY A 38 -19.19 -0.03 9.13
N THR A 39 -18.00 0.57 9.25
CA THR A 39 -17.80 2.02 9.09
C THR A 39 -18.00 2.45 7.64
N ILE A 40 -17.63 1.57 6.69
CA ILE A 40 -17.96 1.72 5.28
C ILE A 40 -18.67 0.44 4.83
N PRO A 41 -19.99 0.45 4.62
CA PRO A 41 -20.76 -0.76 4.30
C PRO A 41 -20.60 -1.22 2.84
N SER A 42 -20.22 -0.30 1.94
CA SER A 42 -19.99 -0.59 0.53
C SER A 42 -18.56 -1.12 0.31
N VAL A 43 -18.45 -2.30 -0.31
CA VAL A 43 -17.15 -2.93 -0.63
C VAL A 43 -16.30 -2.02 -1.52
N THR A 44 -16.91 -1.42 -2.53
CA THR A 44 -16.22 -0.52 -3.46
C THR A 44 -15.67 0.70 -2.74
N ASP A 45 -16.44 1.28 -1.83
CA ASP A 45 -16.05 2.48 -1.09
C ASP A 45 -14.97 2.16 -0.05
N ALA A 46 -15.03 0.99 0.58
CA ALA A 46 -14.01 0.53 1.53
C ALA A 46 -12.67 0.25 0.84
N VAL A 47 -12.71 -0.37 -0.36
CA VAL A 47 -11.54 -0.59 -1.20
C VAL A 47 -10.98 0.74 -1.70
N PHE A 48 -11.84 1.66 -2.10
CA PHE A 48 -11.43 3.01 -2.51
C PHE A 48 -10.70 3.76 -1.38
N GLU A 49 -11.28 3.76 -0.17
CA GLU A 49 -10.68 4.41 1.00
C GLU A 49 -9.32 3.77 1.35
N SER A 50 -9.23 2.44 1.28
CA SER A 50 -7.99 1.69 1.52
C SER A 50 -6.91 2.00 0.49
N ILE A 51 -7.24 1.94 -0.81
CA ILE A 51 -6.31 2.28 -1.90
C ILE A 51 -5.83 3.72 -1.75
N SER A 52 -6.75 4.67 -1.58
CA SER A 52 -6.43 6.09 -1.37
C SER A 52 -5.49 6.32 -0.19
N GLY A 53 -5.67 5.58 0.90
CA GLY A 53 -4.77 5.60 2.05
C GLY A 53 -3.38 5.07 1.71
N PHE A 54 -3.28 3.86 1.16
CA PHE A 54 -1.99 3.25 0.82
C PHE A 54 -1.22 4.00 -0.28
N THR A 55 -1.91 4.61 -1.23
CA THR A 55 -1.25 5.44 -2.26
C THR A 55 -0.94 6.85 -1.77
N THR A 56 -1.23 7.16 -0.50
CA THR A 56 -1.09 8.50 0.09
C THR A 56 -1.83 9.60 -0.67
N THR A 57 -2.90 9.22 -1.39
CA THR A 57 -3.75 10.18 -2.12
C THR A 57 -4.59 11.01 -1.16
N GLY A 58 -5.02 10.42 -0.03
CA GLY A 58 -5.74 11.14 1.03
C GLY A 58 -7.17 11.57 0.65
N SER A 59 -7.72 11.05 -0.44
CA SER A 59 -9.14 11.16 -0.79
C SER A 59 -9.98 10.28 0.14
N THR A 60 -11.18 10.74 0.50
CA THR A 60 -12.08 10.00 1.40
C THR A 60 -13.52 9.99 0.93
N VAL A 61 -14.19 8.87 1.17
CA VAL A 61 -15.65 8.71 1.01
C VAL A 61 -16.43 8.99 2.30
N MET A 62 -15.73 9.13 3.43
CA MET A 62 -16.35 9.37 4.73
C MET A 62 -16.80 10.84 4.84
N THR A 63 -18.12 11.06 4.94
CA THR A 63 -18.69 12.42 5.04
C THR A 63 -18.65 12.99 6.45
N ASN A 64 -18.69 12.15 7.49
CA ASN A 64 -18.63 12.57 8.89
C ASN A 64 -17.55 11.81 9.67
N ILE A 65 -16.31 12.31 9.60
CA ILE A 65 -15.14 11.71 10.23
C ILE A 65 -15.19 11.85 11.76
N GLU A 66 -15.76 12.96 12.28
CA GLU A 66 -15.88 13.21 13.72
C GLU A 66 -16.83 12.21 14.40
N GLY A 67 -17.95 11.89 13.74
CA GLY A 67 -18.87 10.84 14.19
C GLY A 67 -18.24 9.45 14.19
N VAL A 68 -17.40 9.15 13.19
CA VAL A 68 -16.61 7.90 13.16
C VAL A 68 -15.58 7.87 14.28
N GLY A 69 -14.94 8.99 14.59
CA GLY A 69 -13.99 9.09 15.71
C GLY A 69 -14.63 8.73 17.04
N ALA A 70 -15.80 9.30 17.34
CA ALA A 70 -16.51 9.03 18.59
C ALA A 70 -16.88 7.54 18.78
N ALA A 71 -17.21 6.82 17.70
CA ALA A 71 -17.64 5.41 17.74
C ALA A 71 -16.49 4.40 17.49
N HIS A 72 -15.47 4.76 16.72
CA HIS A 72 -14.48 3.83 16.16
C HIS A 72 -13.07 4.47 16.02
N HIS A 73 -12.47 4.92 17.12
CA HIS A 73 -11.10 5.46 17.16
C HIS A 73 -10.04 4.58 16.48
N ALA A 74 -10.17 3.25 16.58
CA ALA A 74 -9.26 2.30 15.93
C ALA A 74 -9.27 2.41 14.39
N VAL A 75 -10.40 2.78 13.79
CA VAL A 75 -10.53 2.96 12.34
C VAL A 75 -9.81 4.22 11.89
N LEU A 76 -9.91 5.31 12.66
CA LEU A 76 -9.14 6.52 12.38
C LEU A 76 -7.63 6.28 12.50
N PHE A 77 -7.21 5.53 13.51
CA PHE A 77 -5.82 5.11 13.63
C PHE A 77 -5.37 4.27 12.43
N TRP A 78 -6.19 3.30 11.99
CA TRP A 78 -5.91 2.50 10.80
C TRP A 78 -5.73 3.37 9.55
N ARG A 79 -6.58 4.38 9.33
CA ARG A 79 -6.46 5.33 8.22
C ARG A 79 -5.12 6.06 8.22
N SER A 80 -4.71 6.59 9.37
CA SER A 80 -3.41 7.25 9.51
C SER A 80 -2.25 6.28 9.31
N LEU A 81 -2.40 5.04 9.78
CA LEU A 81 -1.38 4.00 9.65
C LEU A 81 -1.19 3.57 8.19
N ILE A 82 -2.25 3.35 7.42
CA ILE A 82 -2.13 2.94 6.01
C ILE A 82 -1.51 4.03 5.15
N GLN A 83 -1.74 5.31 5.46
CA GLN A 83 -1.04 6.42 4.81
C GLN A 83 0.45 6.44 5.17
N TRP A 84 0.78 6.21 6.43
CA TRP A 84 2.18 6.14 6.86
C TRP A 84 2.92 4.96 6.22
N LEU A 85 2.30 3.77 6.19
CA LEU A 85 2.83 2.58 5.52
C LEU A 85 2.99 2.81 4.01
N GLY A 86 1.99 3.43 3.38
CA GLY A 86 2.02 3.82 1.98
C GLY A 86 3.20 4.76 1.64
N GLY A 87 3.37 5.80 2.46
CA GLY A 87 4.46 6.77 2.32
C GLY A 87 5.85 6.13 2.46
N MET A 88 6.04 5.24 3.43
CA MET A 88 7.29 4.48 3.50
C MET A 88 7.48 3.54 2.31
N GLY A 89 6.41 2.90 1.84
CA GLY A 89 6.44 1.99 0.70
C GLY A 89 6.92 2.67 -0.58
N ILE A 90 6.39 3.86 -0.90
CA ILE A 90 6.82 4.60 -2.09
C ILE A 90 8.25 5.13 -1.98
N VAL A 91 8.71 5.53 -0.78
CA VAL A 91 10.11 5.95 -0.55
C VAL A 91 11.07 4.78 -0.80
N VAL A 92 10.77 3.59 -0.26
CA VAL A 92 11.60 2.39 -0.49
C VAL A 92 11.63 2.01 -1.97
N LEU A 93 10.48 2.06 -2.65
CA LEU A 93 10.42 1.81 -4.10
C LEU A 93 11.23 2.84 -4.88
N ALA A 94 11.12 4.13 -4.57
CA ALA A 94 11.90 5.17 -5.22
C ALA A 94 13.40 4.93 -5.03
N LEU A 95 13.85 4.65 -3.81
CA LEU A 95 15.27 4.38 -3.52
C LEU A 95 15.78 3.09 -4.16
N ALA A 96 14.94 2.06 -4.29
CA ALA A 96 15.31 0.81 -4.94
C ALA A 96 15.31 0.90 -6.48
N VAL A 97 14.41 1.69 -7.07
CA VAL A 97 14.22 1.78 -8.53
C VAL A 97 15.04 2.89 -9.17
N LEU A 98 15.20 4.05 -8.52
CA LEU A 98 15.98 5.18 -9.07
C LEU A 98 17.42 4.79 -9.50
N PRO A 99 18.19 3.99 -8.73
CA PRO A 99 19.51 3.54 -9.14
C PRO A 99 19.51 2.71 -10.43
N LEU A 100 18.44 1.93 -10.66
CA LEU A 100 18.29 1.08 -11.85
C LEU A 100 17.95 1.89 -13.11
N LEU A 101 17.36 3.08 -12.95
CA LEU A 101 17.02 3.98 -14.04
C LEU A 101 18.18 4.90 -14.46
N GLY A 102 19.35 4.80 -13.80
CA GLY A 102 20.51 5.64 -14.10
C GLY A 102 20.37 7.12 -13.71
N VAL A 103 19.21 7.52 -13.16
CA VAL A 103 18.92 8.87 -12.66
C VAL A 103 19.38 8.94 -11.20
N GLY A 104 20.70 9.00 -11.00
CA GLY A 104 21.28 9.03 -9.65
C GLY A 104 22.80 8.97 -9.57
N GLY A 105 23.49 8.88 -10.72
CA GLY A 105 24.95 8.81 -10.76
C GLY A 105 25.55 9.70 -11.85
N MET A 106 25.47 11.03 -11.71
CA MET A 106 26.72 11.77 -11.97
C MET A 106 27.66 11.38 -10.83
N GLN A 107 28.73 10.69 -11.21
CA GLN A 107 29.79 10.18 -10.35
C GLN A 107 30.03 11.08 -9.14
N LEU A 108 29.88 10.54 -7.93
CA LEU A 108 30.69 11.00 -6.82
C LEU A 108 32.10 10.42 -7.03
N PHE A 109 32.88 11.13 -7.83
CA PHE A 109 34.33 11.23 -7.65
C PHE A 109 34.64 12.66 -7.25
#